data_AF-A0A1F3H4U7-F1
#
_entry.id   AF-A0A1F3H4U7-F1
#
_cell.length_a   1.000
_cell.length_b   1.000
_cell.length_c   1.000
_cell.angle_alpha   90.00
_cell.angle_beta   90.00
_cell.angle_gamma   90.00
#
_symmetry.space_group_name_H-M   'P 1'
#
loop_
_entity.id
_entity.type
_entity.pdbx_description
1 polymer ?
#
loop_
_entity_poly.entity_id
_entity_poly.type
_entity_poly.pdbx_seq_one_letter_code
_entity_poly.pdbx_strand_id
1 'polypeptide(L)'
;MKMKKSILLWAMIGVTLLLTSCLDEGSRNYDETSVVYMSTDITTGRVYGRTLTSKIITSANMQLMLPGTFQFLRYSWTEEYGTTPITLGTTSTVVIQADNVAIVGEPMEIGRVSLRMNQTPPQTETPDKFVAIDSPVYAEDKIYLGDHWLFQYAYEAKKGEDADVNFYYEGNEGALGNEATIIIDLTITGEPEAGSSTTAKTDIVALNMSQLRSLYESSGTTDTKELKVTFKYYRKGGDQLVSLGTYTMKINQD
;
A
#
# COMPACT_ATOMS: atom_id res chain seq x y z
N MET A 1 -28.41 -39.35 -12.04
CA MET A 1 -28.61 -37.90 -12.23
C MET A 1 -29.34 -37.34 -11.01
N LYS A 2 -28.63 -36.65 -10.13
CA LYS A 2 -29.20 -35.92 -8.97
C LYS A 2 -28.52 -34.56 -8.91
N MET A 3 -29.32 -33.51 -8.76
CA MET A 3 -29.00 -32.11 -9.01
C MET A 3 -27.85 -31.58 -8.14
N LYS A 4 -27.01 -30.78 -8.80
CA LYS A 4 -26.00 -29.88 -8.24
C LYS A 4 -26.62 -28.96 -7.18
N LYS A 5 -26.01 -28.88 -6.00
CA LYS A 5 -26.19 -27.76 -5.07
C LYS A 5 -24.97 -26.86 -5.17
N SER A 6 -25.04 -25.93 -6.13
CA SER A 6 -24.12 -24.81 -6.26
C SER A 6 -24.44 -23.78 -5.17
N ILE A 7 -23.61 -23.69 -4.14
CA ILE A 7 -23.63 -22.57 -3.20
C ILE A 7 -22.77 -21.46 -3.83
N LEU A 8 -23.45 -20.51 -4.46
CA LEU A 8 -22.92 -19.20 -4.82
C LEU A 8 -22.68 -18.44 -3.50
N LEU A 9 -21.42 -18.15 -3.17
CA LEU A 9 -21.06 -17.12 -2.19
C LEU A 9 -20.50 -15.94 -2.98
N TRP A 10 -21.41 -15.07 -3.43
CA TRP A 10 -21.09 -13.73 -3.92
C TRP A 10 -21.04 -12.79 -2.72
N ALA A 11 -19.85 -12.59 -2.15
CA ALA A 11 -19.62 -11.46 -1.25
C ALA A 11 -19.33 -10.23 -2.12
N MET A 12 -20.39 -9.52 -2.55
CA MET A 12 -20.24 -8.15 -2.99
C MET A 12 -19.84 -7.31 -1.78
N ILE A 13 -18.58 -6.84 -1.76
CA ILE A 13 -18.18 -5.73 -0.90
C ILE A 13 -18.84 -4.49 -1.50
N GLY A 14 -20.06 -4.21 -1.04
CA GLY A 14 -20.75 -2.97 -1.34
C GLY A 14 -20.08 -1.84 -0.58
N VAL A 15 -19.46 -0.92 -1.32
CA VAL A 15 -19.11 0.40 -0.83
C VAL A 15 -20.39 1.06 -0.32
N THR A 16 -20.55 1.15 1.00
CA THR A 16 -21.59 1.99 1.58
C THR A 16 -21.22 3.45 1.35
N LEU A 17 -21.85 4.04 0.33
CA LEU A 17 -21.90 5.48 0.10
C LEU A 17 -22.41 6.17 1.38
N LEU A 18 -21.56 7.05 1.94
CA LEU A 18 -21.92 7.91 3.05
C LEU A 18 -23.13 8.77 2.67
N LEU A 19 -24.17 8.70 3.48
CA LEU A 19 -25.28 9.67 3.45
C LEU A 19 -24.70 11.04 3.82
N THR A 20 -24.58 11.93 2.83
CA THR A 20 -24.42 13.36 3.10
C THR A 20 -25.76 13.89 3.59
N SER A 21 -26.00 13.86 4.91
CA SER A 21 -27.12 14.58 5.51
C SER A 21 -26.85 16.08 5.37
N CYS A 22 -27.62 16.74 4.51
CA CYS A 22 -27.81 18.19 4.54
C CYS A 22 -28.78 18.55 5.69
N LEU A 23 -28.44 19.62 6.41
CA LEU A 23 -29.13 20.25 7.54
C LEU A 23 -29.13 19.47 8.87
N ASP A 24 -28.11 19.73 9.69
CA ASP A 24 -28.30 20.40 10.97
C ASP A 24 -26.97 21.05 11.40
N GLU A 25 -27.01 22.03 12.28
CA GLU A 25 -25.84 22.66 12.92
C GLU A 25 -25.21 21.65 13.91
N GLY A 26 -24.70 20.55 13.36
CA GLY A 26 -24.15 19.41 14.08
C GLY A 26 -22.63 19.43 14.05
N SER A 27 -22.02 19.24 15.23
CA SER A 27 -20.57 19.11 15.40
C SER A 27 -19.99 18.07 14.43
N ARG A 28 -19.03 18.47 13.59
CA ARG A 28 -18.34 17.53 12.69
C ARG A 28 -17.47 16.59 13.51
N ASN A 29 -17.56 15.31 13.18
CA ASN A 29 -16.75 14.26 13.77
C ASN A 29 -16.61 13.10 12.79
N TYR A 30 -15.61 12.26 13.00
CA TYR A 30 -15.48 11.01 12.27
C TYR A 30 -14.63 9.99 13.06
N ASP A 31 -14.88 8.72 12.77
CA ASP A 31 -14.03 7.58 13.14
C ASP A 31 -13.51 6.94 11.86
N GLU A 32 -12.24 6.56 11.84
CA GLU A 32 -11.61 5.97 10.66
C GLU A 32 -10.63 4.86 11.05
N THR A 33 -10.50 3.88 10.17
CA THR A 33 -9.45 2.87 10.22
C THR A 33 -8.79 2.83 8.84
N SER A 34 -7.55 3.27 8.75
CA SER A 34 -6.86 3.47 7.47
C SER A 34 -5.36 3.21 7.59
N VAL A 35 -4.75 2.90 6.45
CA VAL A 35 -3.32 3.07 6.23
C VAL A 35 -2.99 4.56 6.24
N VAL A 36 -1.91 4.92 6.92
CA VAL A 36 -1.45 6.30 7.07
C VAL A 36 0.05 6.35 6.81
N TYR A 37 0.47 7.18 5.86
CA TYR A 37 1.87 7.45 5.58
C TYR A 37 2.40 8.54 6.51
N MET A 38 3.44 8.23 7.28
CA MET A 38 4.06 9.17 8.22
C MET A 38 5.01 10.12 7.49
N SER A 39 4.85 11.42 7.70
CA SER A 39 5.71 12.46 7.16
C SER A 39 6.03 13.50 8.22
N THR A 40 6.90 14.45 7.89
CA THR A 40 7.38 15.47 8.82
C THR A 40 7.21 16.84 8.21
N ASP A 41 6.66 17.75 9.02
CA ASP A 41 6.68 19.17 8.70
C ASP A 41 8.12 19.66 8.84
N ILE A 42 8.77 19.99 7.73
CA ILE A 42 10.17 20.41 7.74
C ILE A 42 10.39 21.73 8.49
N THR A 43 9.34 22.53 8.68
CA THR A 43 9.43 23.82 9.38
C THR A 43 9.42 23.63 10.89
N THR A 44 8.58 22.72 11.38
CA THR A 44 8.34 22.55 12.83
C THR A 44 8.93 21.26 13.40
N GLY A 45 9.34 20.32 12.55
CA GLY A 45 9.77 18.97 12.94
C GLY A 45 8.61 18.06 13.36
N ARG A 46 7.36 18.51 13.26
CA ARG A 46 6.18 17.76 13.71
C ARG A 46 5.87 16.61 12.77
N VAL A 47 5.62 15.43 13.33
CA VAL A 47 5.16 14.26 12.57
C VAL A 47 3.66 14.38 12.32
N TYR A 48 3.26 14.10 11.08
CA TYR A 48 1.87 14.03 10.66
C TYR A 48 1.67 12.86 9.70
N GLY A 49 0.42 12.49 9.49
CA GLY A 49 0.01 11.36 8.69
C GLY A 49 -0.80 11.81 7.48
N ARG A 50 -0.57 11.17 6.34
CA ARG A 50 -1.38 11.30 5.12
C ARG A 50 -2.18 10.00 4.95
N THR A 51 -3.51 10.11 4.94
CA THR A 51 -4.41 8.94 4.89
C THR A 51 -4.79 8.61 3.45
N LEU A 52 -5.28 7.39 3.23
CA LEU A 52 -5.81 6.99 1.91
C LEU A 52 -7.11 7.72 1.54
N THR A 53 -7.79 8.33 2.51
CA THR A 53 -8.95 9.21 2.33
C THR A 53 -8.58 10.68 2.11
N SER A 54 -7.29 10.95 1.82
CA SER A 54 -6.74 12.28 1.56
C SER A 54 -6.81 13.24 2.75
N LYS A 55 -6.99 12.74 3.98
CA LYS A 55 -6.89 13.54 5.20
C LYS A 55 -5.44 13.70 5.61
N ILE A 56 -5.17 14.84 6.25
CA ILE A 56 -3.92 15.09 6.97
C ILE A 56 -4.25 15.05 8.45
N ILE A 57 -3.58 14.18 9.20
CA ILE A 57 -3.85 13.97 10.63
C ILE A 57 -2.57 14.13 11.45
N THR A 58 -2.67 14.53 12.70
CA THR A 58 -1.55 14.55 13.64
C THR A 58 -2.04 14.22 15.05
N SER A 59 -1.15 13.72 15.90
CA SER A 59 -1.42 13.48 17.31
C SER A 59 -0.12 13.48 18.11
N ALA A 60 -0.23 13.55 19.44
CA ALA A 60 0.92 13.39 20.33
C ALA A 60 1.60 12.02 20.13
N ASN A 61 0.81 10.95 20.00
CA ASN A 61 1.31 9.59 19.81
C ASN A 61 2.08 9.44 18.49
N MET A 62 1.65 10.16 17.43
CA MET A 62 2.35 10.15 16.14
C MET A 62 3.73 10.79 16.19
N GLN A 63 4.02 11.65 17.16
CA GLN A 63 5.36 12.28 17.27
C GLN A 63 6.46 11.26 17.58
N LEU A 64 6.09 10.06 18.03
CA LEU A 64 7.00 8.95 18.30
C LEU A 64 7.15 7.99 17.11
N MET A 65 6.34 8.17 16.05
CA MET A 65 6.38 7.33 14.86
C MET A 65 7.47 7.83 13.90
N LEU A 66 8.09 6.89 13.19
CA LEU A 66 9.18 7.21 12.27
C LEU A 66 8.61 7.76 10.94
N PRO A 67 9.05 8.94 10.47
CA PRO A 67 8.69 9.44 9.14
C PRO A 67 9.18 8.50 8.02
N GLY A 68 8.44 8.47 6.91
CA GLY A 68 8.69 7.55 5.80
C GLY A 68 8.22 6.11 6.06
N THR A 69 7.49 5.87 7.14
CA THR A 69 6.83 4.59 7.44
C THR A 69 5.34 4.63 7.12
N PHE A 70 4.72 3.45 7.08
CA PHE A 70 3.28 3.28 6.96
C PHE A 70 2.75 2.66 8.24
N GLN A 71 1.64 3.18 8.73
CA GLN A 71 0.97 2.68 9.93
C GLN A 71 -0.48 2.37 9.58
N PHE A 72 -0.99 1.23 10.02
CA PHE A 72 -2.42 0.96 10.05
C PHE A 72 -2.96 1.51 11.38
N LEU A 73 -3.78 2.55 11.29
CA LEU A 73 -4.28 3.28 12.46
C LEU A 73 -5.80 3.20 12.51
N ARG A 74 -6.33 3.03 13.71
CA ARG A 74 -7.71 3.38 14.04
C ARG A 74 -7.70 4.66 14.85
N TYR A 75 -8.46 5.66 14.42
CA TYR A 75 -8.44 6.98 15.04
C TYR A 75 -9.79 7.68 14.89
N SER A 76 -9.99 8.71 15.69
CA SER A 76 -11.18 9.55 15.64
C SER A 76 -10.82 11.03 15.76
N TRP A 77 -11.71 11.86 15.24
CA TRP A 77 -11.61 13.31 15.32
C TRP A 77 -12.96 13.90 15.68
N THR A 78 -12.93 14.95 16.50
CA THR A 78 -14.07 15.81 16.78
C THR A 78 -13.61 17.26 16.66
N GLU A 79 -14.53 18.18 16.35
CA GLU A 79 -14.22 19.62 16.26
C GLU A 79 -13.50 20.17 17.49
N GLU A 80 -13.80 19.65 18.69
CA GLU A 80 -13.16 20.06 19.95
C GLU A 80 -11.66 19.81 19.97
N TYR A 81 -11.17 18.82 19.22
CA TYR A 81 -9.74 18.53 19.12
C TYR A 81 -9.02 19.56 18.24
N GLY A 82 -9.75 20.26 17.38
CA GLY A 82 -9.21 21.28 16.49
C GLY A 82 -8.23 20.74 15.45
N THR A 83 -7.43 21.65 14.90
CA THR A 83 -6.45 21.37 13.86
C THR A 83 -5.10 22.00 14.17
N THR A 84 -4.05 21.49 13.54
CA THR A 84 -2.68 22.04 13.58
C THR A 84 -2.22 22.39 12.17
N PRO A 85 -1.71 23.60 11.90
CA PRO A 85 -1.13 23.92 10.59
C PRO A 85 0.14 23.12 10.35
N ILE A 86 0.26 22.55 9.15
CA ILE A 86 1.39 21.74 8.69
C ILE A 86 1.81 22.21 7.29
N THR A 87 3.11 22.40 7.08
CA THR A 87 3.66 22.66 5.75
C THR A 87 3.91 21.33 5.02
N LEU A 88 3.34 21.17 3.83
CA LEU A 88 3.57 19.97 3.03
C LEU A 88 4.86 20.08 2.21
N GLY A 89 5.68 19.03 2.22
CA GLY A 89 6.85 18.91 1.35
C GLY A 89 8.05 19.74 1.81
N THR A 90 9.21 19.49 1.21
CA THR A 90 10.48 20.14 1.61
C THR A 90 10.69 21.52 1.00
N THR A 91 9.99 21.82 -0.10
CA THR A 91 10.11 23.08 -0.87
C THR A 91 8.80 23.85 -1.00
N SER A 92 7.68 23.30 -0.49
CA SER A 92 6.38 23.93 -0.65
C SER A 92 6.10 24.96 0.45
N THR A 93 5.38 26.02 0.07
CA THR A 93 4.86 27.05 0.98
C THR A 93 3.40 26.77 1.38
N VAL A 94 2.85 25.63 0.95
CA VAL A 94 1.46 25.28 1.19
C VAL A 94 1.29 24.78 2.63
N VAL A 95 0.49 25.53 3.38
CA VAL A 95 0.08 25.18 4.74
C VAL A 95 -1.31 24.54 4.70
N ILE A 96 -1.43 23.34 5.25
CA ILE A 96 -2.69 22.60 5.39
C ILE A 96 -3.01 22.40 6.86
N GLN A 97 -4.28 22.43 7.22
CA GLN A 97 -4.74 22.10 8.56
C GLN A 97 -4.80 20.58 8.72
N ALA A 98 -3.97 20.04 9.61
CA ALA A 98 -4.01 18.65 10.01
C ALA A 98 -4.99 18.48 11.17
N ASP A 99 -5.88 17.51 11.07
CA ASP A 99 -6.83 17.17 12.13
C ASP A 99 -6.07 16.60 13.34
N ASN A 100 -6.32 17.12 14.54
CA ASN A 100 -5.75 16.58 15.77
C ASN A 100 -6.54 15.34 16.21
N VAL A 101 -6.03 14.15 15.93
CA VAL A 101 -6.79 12.90 16.12
C VAL A 101 -6.47 12.20 17.44
N ALA A 102 -7.44 11.46 17.96
CA ALA A 102 -7.25 10.49 19.02
C ALA A 102 -7.02 9.10 18.41
N ILE A 103 -5.85 8.50 18.65
CA ILE A 103 -5.55 7.13 18.21
C ILE A 103 -6.20 6.14 19.18
N VAL A 104 -6.90 5.14 18.64
CA VAL A 104 -7.62 4.11 19.38
C VAL A 104 -6.96 2.76 19.13
N GLY A 105 -6.46 2.14 20.20
CA GLY A 105 -5.71 0.88 20.12
C GLY A 105 -4.25 1.07 19.73
N GLU A 106 -3.56 -0.04 19.51
CA GLU A 106 -2.14 -0.04 19.15
C GLU A 106 -1.95 0.17 17.64
N PRO A 107 -1.14 1.16 17.22
CA PRO A 107 -0.67 1.28 15.85
C PRO A 107 0.03 0.00 15.37
N MET A 108 -0.18 -0.35 14.10
CA MET A 108 0.52 -1.46 13.46
C MET A 108 1.36 -0.95 12.29
N GLU A 109 2.68 -1.13 12.35
CA GLU A 109 3.56 -0.77 11.23
C GLU A 109 3.35 -1.72 10.05
N ILE A 110 3.26 -1.16 8.86
CA ILE A 110 3.15 -1.92 7.61
C ILE A 110 4.56 -2.12 7.05
N GLY A 111 4.85 -3.38 6.68
CA GLY A 111 6.13 -3.77 6.10
C GLY A 111 6.44 -2.98 4.83
N ARG A 112 7.69 -2.57 4.68
CA ARG A 112 8.22 -1.89 3.49
C ARG A 112 9.27 -2.77 2.83
N VAL A 113 9.19 -2.88 1.52
CA VAL A 113 10.12 -3.69 0.72
C VAL A 113 10.67 -2.86 -0.44
N SER A 114 11.93 -3.08 -0.78
CA SER A 114 12.55 -2.45 -1.94
C SER A 114 12.44 -3.36 -3.16
N LEU A 115 12.24 -2.75 -4.33
CA LEU A 115 12.30 -3.49 -5.59
C LEU A 115 13.71 -4.06 -5.81
N ARG A 116 13.80 -5.34 -6.15
CA ARG A 116 15.06 -6.03 -6.43
C ARG A 116 15.38 -5.89 -7.92
N MET A 117 16.26 -4.95 -8.25
CA MET A 117 16.54 -4.56 -9.65
C MET A 117 17.38 -5.57 -10.45
N ASN A 118 18.33 -6.24 -9.80
CA ASN A 118 19.33 -7.10 -10.45
C ASN A 118 19.35 -8.51 -9.85
N GLN A 119 18.18 -8.98 -9.44
CA GLN A 119 18.02 -10.31 -8.85
C GLN A 119 16.88 -11.01 -9.56
N THR A 120 17.04 -12.30 -9.84
CA THR A 120 15.94 -13.12 -10.32
C THR A 120 15.13 -13.66 -9.15
N PRO A 121 13.80 -13.83 -9.31
CA PRO A 121 13.00 -14.57 -8.35
C PRO A 121 13.59 -15.97 -8.11
N PRO A 122 13.45 -16.53 -6.88
CA PRO A 122 13.82 -17.89 -6.58
C PRO A 122 13.20 -18.86 -7.60
N GLN A 123 14.02 -19.74 -8.18
CA GLN A 123 13.53 -20.76 -9.09
C GLN A 123 13.14 -21.98 -8.25
N THR A 124 11.83 -22.19 -8.07
CA THR A 124 11.29 -23.34 -7.32
C THR A 124 10.34 -24.13 -8.22
N GLU A 125 10.35 -25.45 -8.11
CA GLU A 125 9.42 -26.30 -8.89
C GLU A 125 7.96 -26.09 -8.46
N THR A 126 7.75 -25.74 -7.20
CA THR A 126 6.43 -25.51 -6.59
C THR A 126 6.46 -24.19 -5.81
N PRO A 127 6.27 -23.03 -6.47
CA PRO A 127 6.26 -21.75 -5.79
C PRO A 127 5.05 -21.64 -4.87
N ASP A 128 5.23 -20.94 -3.75
CA ASP A 128 4.10 -20.51 -2.91
C ASP A 128 3.19 -19.58 -3.72
N LYS A 129 1.89 -19.67 -3.45
CA LYS A 129 0.88 -19.05 -4.30
C LYS A 129 -0.01 -18.12 -3.51
N PHE A 130 -0.25 -16.94 -4.06
CA PHE A 130 -1.25 -16.03 -3.54
C PHE A 130 -2.65 -16.58 -3.80
N VAL A 131 -3.53 -16.45 -2.80
CA VAL A 131 -4.97 -16.67 -2.99
C VAL A 131 -5.53 -15.56 -3.88
N ALA A 132 -5.16 -14.31 -3.58
CA ALA A 132 -5.49 -13.12 -4.35
C ALA A 132 -4.49 -11.98 -4.05
N ILE A 133 -4.38 -11.04 -4.97
CA ILE A 133 -3.74 -9.74 -4.77
C ILE A 133 -4.72 -8.70 -5.33
N ASP A 134 -4.99 -7.65 -4.58
CA ASP A 134 -5.82 -6.53 -5.04
C ASP A 134 -5.02 -5.58 -5.92
N SER A 135 -5.71 -4.73 -6.70
CA SER A 135 -5.03 -3.64 -7.40
C SER A 135 -4.28 -2.76 -6.39
N PRO A 136 -3.02 -2.36 -6.67
CA PRO A 136 -2.25 -1.57 -5.75
C PRO A 136 -2.87 -0.19 -5.55
N VAL A 137 -2.78 0.31 -4.32
CA VAL A 137 -3.08 1.71 -4.00
C VAL A 137 -1.80 2.51 -4.10
N TYR A 138 -1.80 3.52 -4.95
CA TYR A 138 -0.65 4.40 -5.15
C TYR A 138 -1.12 5.82 -5.44
N ALA A 139 -0.22 6.78 -5.28
CA ALA A 139 -0.43 8.17 -5.66
C ALA A 139 0.59 8.54 -6.74
N GLU A 140 0.15 9.33 -7.73
CA GLU A 140 1.04 9.84 -8.77
C GLU A 140 2.12 10.74 -8.16
N ASP A 141 1.71 11.63 -7.28
CA ASP A 141 2.59 12.55 -6.58
C ASP A 141 3.24 11.85 -5.36
N LYS A 142 4.57 11.83 -5.36
CA LYS A 142 5.42 11.26 -4.30
C LYS A 142 5.09 11.86 -2.93
N ILE A 143 4.54 13.07 -2.88
CA ILE A 143 4.16 13.72 -1.63
C ILE A 143 3.15 12.87 -0.84
N TYR A 144 2.27 12.09 -1.46
CA TYR A 144 1.20 11.42 -0.72
C TYR A 144 1.63 10.12 -0.06
N LEU A 145 2.41 9.28 -0.76
CA LEU A 145 2.82 7.94 -0.28
C LEU A 145 4.33 7.71 -0.36
N GLY A 146 5.14 8.77 -0.48
CA GLY A 146 6.60 8.66 -0.45
C GLY A 146 7.20 7.76 -1.52
N ASP A 147 6.60 7.74 -2.73
CA ASP A 147 6.98 6.86 -3.84
C ASP A 147 6.78 5.35 -3.57
N HIS A 148 5.84 4.99 -2.69
CA HIS A 148 5.47 3.60 -2.44
C HIS A 148 4.12 3.26 -3.07
N TRP A 149 4.00 1.99 -3.46
CA TRP A 149 2.76 1.37 -3.92
C TRP A 149 2.35 0.31 -2.89
N LEU A 150 1.11 0.38 -2.42
CA LEU A 150 0.58 -0.51 -1.39
C LEU A 150 -0.13 -1.70 -2.04
N PHE A 151 0.27 -2.91 -1.66
CA PHE A 151 -0.33 -4.16 -2.14
C PHE A 151 -1.02 -4.87 -0.98
N GLN A 152 -2.33 -5.01 -1.05
CA GLN A 152 -3.09 -5.91 -0.20
C GLN A 152 -3.16 -7.28 -0.87
N TYR A 153 -2.88 -8.33 -0.11
CA TYR A 153 -2.83 -9.69 -0.63
C TYR A 153 -3.38 -10.70 0.37
N ALA A 154 -3.79 -11.85 -0.18
CA ALA A 154 -4.27 -12.99 0.58
C ALA A 154 -3.41 -14.22 0.28
N TYR A 155 -3.12 -15.00 1.31
CA TYR A 155 -2.33 -16.23 1.24
C TYR A 155 -2.88 -17.27 2.20
N GLU A 156 -2.40 -18.49 2.08
CA GLU A 156 -2.74 -19.57 2.99
C GLU A 156 -1.52 -20.00 3.78
N ALA A 157 -1.66 -20.04 5.10
CA ALA A 157 -0.60 -20.44 6.02
C ALA A 157 -1.19 -21.11 7.25
N LYS A 158 -0.38 -21.87 7.96
CA LYS A 158 -0.71 -22.41 9.29
C LYS A 158 -0.42 -21.38 10.37
N LYS A 159 -0.87 -21.68 11.59
CA LYS A 159 -0.53 -20.87 12.76
C LYS A 159 0.97 -21.00 13.03
N GLY A 160 1.67 -19.88 13.26
CA GLY A 160 3.13 -19.84 13.41
C GLY A 160 3.90 -19.59 12.10
N GLU A 161 3.22 -19.64 10.96
CA GLU A 161 3.77 -19.30 9.64
C GLU A 161 3.24 -17.94 9.17
N ASP A 162 4.06 -17.14 8.49
CA ASP A 162 3.69 -15.85 7.91
C ASP A 162 4.29 -15.66 6.52
N ALA A 163 3.75 -14.70 5.76
CA ALA A 163 4.20 -14.40 4.42
C ALA A 163 5.42 -13.46 4.41
N ASP A 164 6.42 -13.80 3.59
CA ASP A 164 7.45 -12.89 3.11
C ASP A 164 7.20 -12.61 1.62
N VAL A 165 6.98 -11.34 1.27
CA VAL A 165 6.64 -10.92 -0.10
C VAL A 165 7.75 -10.08 -0.68
N ASN A 166 8.25 -10.51 -1.84
CA ASN A 166 9.37 -9.88 -2.51
C ASN A 166 9.01 -9.47 -3.94
N PHE A 167 9.62 -8.39 -4.41
CA PHE A 167 9.36 -7.82 -5.72
C PHE A 167 10.64 -7.79 -6.52
N TYR A 168 10.61 -8.38 -7.72
CA TYR A 168 11.77 -8.51 -8.59
C TYR A 168 11.49 -7.82 -9.92
N TYR A 169 12.38 -6.92 -10.32
CA TYR A 169 12.32 -6.30 -11.64
C TYR A 169 12.78 -7.31 -12.69
N GLU A 170 11.88 -7.67 -13.60
CA GLU A 170 12.20 -8.44 -14.80
C GLU A 170 12.66 -7.44 -15.87
N GLY A 171 13.92 -7.00 -15.75
CA GLY A 171 14.53 -6.09 -16.69
C GLY A 171 14.81 -6.76 -18.04
N ASN A 172 14.59 -6.02 -19.12
CA ASN A 172 15.18 -6.34 -20.41
C ASN A 172 16.56 -5.67 -20.49
N GLU A 173 17.59 -6.38 -20.94
CA GLU A 173 18.85 -5.74 -21.32
C GLU A 173 18.57 -4.60 -22.32
N GLY A 174 18.92 -3.37 -21.95
CA GLY A 174 18.66 -2.18 -22.76
C GLY A 174 17.22 -1.67 -22.67
N ALA A 175 16.78 -1.23 -21.49
CA ALA A 175 15.49 -0.60 -21.21
C ALA A 175 15.23 0.67 -22.06
N LEU A 176 14.96 0.47 -23.34
CA LEU A 176 14.66 1.50 -24.35
C LEU A 176 13.15 1.74 -24.50
N GLY A 177 12.31 1.02 -23.73
CA GLY A 177 10.85 1.08 -23.82
C GLY A 177 10.18 1.60 -22.54
N ASN A 178 9.00 2.19 -22.67
CA ASN A 178 8.19 2.69 -21.55
C ASN A 178 7.40 1.58 -20.83
N GLU A 179 8.00 0.40 -20.70
CA GLU A 179 7.36 -0.76 -20.07
C GLU A 179 8.34 -1.41 -19.08
N ALA A 180 7.81 -1.77 -17.91
CA ALA A 180 8.52 -2.48 -16.85
C ALA A 180 7.66 -3.67 -16.41
N THR A 181 8.30 -4.81 -16.17
CA THR A 181 7.64 -5.96 -15.54
C THR A 181 8.23 -6.21 -14.16
N ILE A 182 7.37 -6.44 -13.19
CA ILE A 182 7.74 -6.81 -11.83
C ILE A 182 7.09 -8.15 -11.48
N ILE A 183 7.89 -9.09 -11.00
CA ILE A 183 7.42 -10.36 -10.45
C ILE A 183 7.23 -10.20 -8.94
N ILE A 184 6.03 -10.51 -8.46
CA ILE A 184 5.69 -10.59 -7.05
C ILE A 184 5.83 -12.06 -6.63
N ASP A 185 6.71 -12.29 -5.68
CA ASP A 185 7.06 -13.60 -5.14
C ASP A 185 6.55 -13.71 -3.70
N LEU A 186 6.02 -14.88 -3.36
CA LEU A 186 5.59 -15.23 -2.02
C LEU A 186 6.52 -16.30 -1.48
N THR A 187 6.90 -16.18 -0.22
CA THR A 187 7.52 -17.27 0.54
C THR A 187 6.79 -17.39 1.86
N ILE A 188 6.31 -18.57 2.20
CA ILE A 188 5.78 -18.85 3.54
C ILE A 188 6.96 -19.19 4.45
N THR A 189 7.11 -18.42 5.53
CA THR A 189 8.20 -18.54 6.50
C THR A 189 7.66 -18.87 7.88
N GLY A 190 8.52 -19.31 8.79
CA GLY A 190 8.15 -19.71 10.15
C GLY A 190 7.95 -21.22 10.30
N GLU A 191 7.64 -21.64 11.53
CA GLU A 191 7.39 -23.05 11.85
C GLU A 191 5.91 -23.25 12.20
N PRO A 192 5.21 -24.21 11.57
CA PRO A 192 3.81 -24.45 11.85
C PRO A 192 3.62 -25.04 13.24
N GLU A 193 2.70 -24.48 14.01
CA GLU A 193 2.28 -25.05 15.28
C GLU A 193 1.68 -26.46 15.07
N ALA A 194 2.07 -27.40 15.93
CA ALA A 194 1.64 -28.78 15.83
C ALA A 194 0.10 -28.91 15.84
N GLY A 195 -0.44 -29.62 14.85
CA GLY A 195 -1.88 -29.84 14.70
C GLY A 195 -2.67 -28.66 14.11
N SER A 196 -2.01 -27.57 13.71
CA SER A 196 -2.67 -26.43 13.08
C SER A 196 -3.13 -26.74 11.65
N SER A 197 -4.31 -26.24 11.30
CA SER A 197 -4.85 -26.28 9.94
C SER A 197 -4.40 -25.05 9.15
N THR A 198 -4.25 -25.22 7.84
CA THR A 198 -4.05 -24.10 6.91
C THR A 198 -5.30 -23.24 6.86
N THR A 199 -5.11 -21.92 6.98
CA THR A 199 -6.19 -20.92 6.92
C THR A 199 -5.80 -19.77 6.00
N ALA A 200 -6.80 -19.12 5.38
CA ALA A 200 -6.56 -17.90 4.62
C ALA A 200 -6.25 -16.73 5.55
N LYS A 201 -5.18 -15.99 5.24
CA LYS A 201 -4.78 -14.74 5.88
C LYS A 201 -4.73 -13.62 4.85
N THR A 202 -4.83 -12.38 5.32
CA THR A 202 -4.65 -11.18 4.50
C THR A 202 -3.60 -10.28 5.13
N ASP A 203 -2.79 -9.63 4.30
CA ASP A 203 -1.79 -8.68 4.76
C ASP A 203 -1.55 -7.59 3.72
N ILE A 204 -0.74 -6.59 4.06
CA ILE A 204 -0.40 -5.43 3.25
C ILE A 204 1.11 -5.16 3.27
N VAL A 205 1.66 -4.80 2.12
CA VAL A 205 3.07 -4.41 1.99
C VAL A 205 3.21 -3.15 1.14
N ALA A 206 4.15 -2.28 1.52
CA ALA A 206 4.50 -1.08 0.78
C ALA A 206 5.77 -1.31 -0.05
N LEU A 207 5.62 -1.41 -1.37
CA LEU A 207 6.74 -1.51 -2.31
C LEU A 207 7.30 -0.12 -2.60
N ASN A 208 8.59 0.09 -2.34
CA ASN A 208 9.32 1.29 -2.74
C ASN A 208 9.66 1.26 -4.24
N MET A 209 9.09 2.19 -4.99
CA MET A 209 9.24 2.29 -6.46
C MET A 209 10.37 3.23 -6.89
N SER A 210 11.07 3.87 -5.94
CA SER A 210 12.07 4.91 -6.24
C SER A 210 13.19 4.41 -7.15
N GLN A 211 13.66 3.18 -6.97
CA GLN A 211 14.72 2.60 -7.81
C GLN A 211 14.28 2.42 -9.27
N LEU A 212 13.04 1.95 -9.49
CA LEU A 212 12.48 1.86 -10.83
C LEU A 212 12.37 3.25 -11.43
N ARG A 213 11.85 4.21 -10.67
CA ARG A 213 11.69 5.57 -11.14
C ARG A 213 13.01 6.19 -11.55
N SER A 214 14.04 6.12 -10.72
CA SER A 214 15.37 6.66 -11.03
C SER A 214 16.00 6.03 -12.27
N LEU A 215 15.76 4.73 -12.52
CA LEU A 215 16.22 4.08 -13.75
C LEU A 215 15.65 4.79 -15.00
N TYR A 216 14.37 5.13 -15.00
CA TYR A 216 13.72 5.78 -16.15
C TYR A 216 13.86 7.31 -16.18
N GLU A 217 14.07 7.98 -15.04
CA GLU A 217 14.43 9.42 -14.98
C GLU A 217 15.79 9.67 -15.67
N SER A 218 16.76 8.75 -15.52
CA SER A 218 18.10 8.85 -16.11
C SER A 218 18.16 8.78 -17.65
N SER A 219 17.02 8.52 -18.32
CA SER A 219 16.92 8.36 -19.78
C SER A 219 16.97 9.66 -20.59
N GLY A 220 17.30 10.81 -19.97
CA GLY A 220 17.82 12.00 -20.66
C GLY A 220 16.82 13.00 -21.23
N THR A 221 15.53 12.91 -20.88
CA THR A 221 14.55 13.97 -21.24
C THR A 221 13.87 14.51 -20.00
N THR A 222 13.62 15.81 -19.96
CA THR A 222 12.91 16.51 -18.88
C THR A 222 11.39 16.36 -18.95
N ASP A 223 10.86 15.86 -20.05
CA ASP A 223 9.42 15.68 -20.22
C ASP A 223 8.88 14.61 -19.27
N THR A 224 7.69 14.86 -18.71
CA THR A 224 6.94 13.84 -17.97
C THR A 224 6.64 12.66 -18.89
N LYS A 225 7.03 11.46 -18.46
CA LYS A 225 6.77 10.22 -19.20
C LYS A 225 5.84 9.32 -18.41
N GLU A 226 5.08 8.49 -19.11
CA GLU A 226 4.30 7.42 -18.50
C GLU A 226 5.05 6.09 -18.68
N LEU A 227 5.48 5.50 -17.57
CA LEU A 227 5.98 4.13 -17.52
C LEU A 227 4.83 3.18 -17.23
N LYS A 228 4.61 2.19 -18.10
CA LYS A 228 3.67 1.11 -17.86
C LYS A 228 4.33 0.02 -17.03
N VAL A 229 3.86 -0.19 -15.82
CA VAL A 229 4.37 -1.20 -14.89
C VAL A 229 3.39 -2.36 -14.82
N THR A 230 3.82 -3.54 -15.26
CA THR A 230 3.03 -4.77 -15.21
C THR A 230 3.50 -5.64 -14.05
N PHE A 231 2.57 -6.06 -13.22
CA PHE A 231 2.86 -6.97 -12.10
C PHE A 231 2.39 -8.39 -12.44
N LYS A 232 3.25 -9.38 -12.18
CA LYS A 232 2.93 -10.80 -12.37
C LYS A 232 3.16 -11.56 -11.07
N TYR A 233 2.37 -12.59 -10.81
CA TYR A 233 2.47 -13.41 -9.60
C TYR A 233 1.93 -14.83 -9.82
N TYR A 234 2.28 -15.76 -8.93
CA TYR A 234 1.69 -17.10 -8.92
C TYR A 234 0.38 -17.11 -8.13
N ARG A 235 -0.72 -17.42 -8.82
CA ARG A 235 -2.06 -17.51 -8.20
C ARG A 235 -2.42 -18.95 -7.87
N LYS A 236 -3.04 -19.15 -6.72
CA LYS A 236 -3.58 -20.45 -6.30
C LYS A 236 -4.54 -20.99 -7.36
N GLY A 237 -4.40 -22.28 -7.69
CA GLY A 237 -5.17 -22.95 -8.73
C GLY A 237 -4.57 -22.87 -10.14
N GLY A 238 -3.39 -22.24 -10.31
CA GLY A 238 -2.61 -22.28 -11.55
C GLY A 238 -1.13 -22.50 -11.29
N ASP A 239 -0.38 -22.87 -12.32
CA ASP A 239 1.07 -23.15 -12.26
C ASP A 239 1.91 -22.16 -13.08
N GLN A 240 1.26 -21.13 -13.64
CA GLN A 240 1.91 -20.08 -14.41
C GLN A 240 1.72 -18.73 -13.73
N LEU A 241 2.67 -17.83 -13.98
CA LEU A 241 2.54 -16.43 -13.62
C LEU A 241 1.31 -15.84 -14.32
N VAL A 242 0.47 -15.17 -13.55
CA VAL A 242 -0.66 -14.40 -14.06
C VAL A 242 -0.39 -12.92 -13.89
N SER A 243 -0.87 -12.10 -14.82
CA SER A 243 -0.81 -10.65 -14.68
C SER A 243 -1.86 -10.19 -13.67
N LEU A 244 -1.43 -9.39 -12.69
CA LEU A 244 -2.33 -8.62 -11.82
C LEU A 244 -2.96 -7.47 -12.63
N GLY A 245 -2.19 -6.88 -13.53
CA GLY A 245 -2.58 -5.73 -14.31
C GLY A 245 -1.36 -4.89 -14.73
N THR A 246 -1.63 -3.89 -15.56
CA THR A 246 -0.66 -2.87 -15.96
C THR A 246 -1.14 -1.53 -15.42
N TYR A 247 -0.23 -0.82 -14.74
CA TYR A 247 -0.50 0.44 -14.06
C TYR A 247 0.48 1.50 -14.55
N THR A 248 0.07 2.76 -14.48
CA THR A 248 0.89 3.87 -14.96
C THR A 248 1.64 4.52 -13.82
N MET A 249 2.96 4.64 -13.98
CA MET A 249 3.83 5.46 -13.15
C MET A 249 4.30 6.66 -13.96
N LYS A 250 3.97 7.88 -13.53
CA LYS A 250 4.52 9.10 -14.13
C LYS A 250 5.97 9.26 -13.72
N ILE A 251 6.87 9.56 -14.65
CA ILE A 251 8.31 9.80 -14.47
C ILE A 251 8.56 11.29 -14.73
N ASN A 252 9.54 11.91 -14.05
CA ASN A 252 9.83 13.35 -14.16
C ASN A 252 8.61 14.22 -13.81
N GLN A 253 8.06 14.00 -12.62
CA GLN A 253 7.02 14.84 -12.04
C GLN A 253 7.69 15.65 -10.91
N ASP A 254 7.88 16.94 -11.16
CA ASP A 254 8.34 17.92 -10.16
C ASP A 254 7.28 18.15 -9.07
#